data_AF-A0A925A810-F1
#
_entry.id   AF-A0A925A810-F1
#
_cell.length_a   1.000
_cell.length_b   1.000
_cell.length_c   1.000
_cell.angle_alpha   90.00
_cell.angle_beta   90.00
_cell.angle_gamma   90.00
#
_symmetry.space_group_name_H-M   'P 1'
#
loop_
_entity.id
_entity.type
_entity.pdbx_description
1 polymer ?
#
loop_
_entity_poly.entity_id
_entity_poly.type
_entity_poly.pdbx_seq_one_letter_code
_entity_poly.pdbx_strand_id
1 'polypeptide(L)'
;MKKQYLGSTIGVAIIALAVGALFALGYIYFGIKVPGQKVSVSYRVCSSEVVDQYSKINADSAQEERQSLTDVTTRIKAIGHNEADPTCQTMLFLAAFRTEDYQGMRQPMQLIQSMYDRGIYADSNLQSGYSVKMMNSLLKEVISDTKKS
;
A
#
# COMPACT_ATOMS: atom_id res chain seq x y z
N MET A 1 -25.63 -47.18 -4.87
CA MET A 1 -25.46 -45.87 -5.55
C MET A 1 -25.25 -44.75 -4.51
N LYS A 2 -24.13 -44.70 -3.77
CA LYS A 2 -23.91 -43.72 -2.68
C LYS A 2 -22.53 -43.03 -2.69
N LYS A 3 -21.62 -43.38 -3.62
CA LYS A 3 -20.23 -42.86 -3.62
C LYS A 3 -20.00 -41.63 -4.53
N GLN A 4 -20.94 -41.27 -5.41
CA GLN A 4 -20.75 -40.17 -6.37
C GLN A 4 -21.07 -38.76 -5.82
N TYR A 5 -21.80 -38.64 -4.70
CA TYR A 5 -22.15 -37.33 -4.13
C TYR A 5 -21.12 -36.79 -3.13
N LEU A 6 -20.23 -37.63 -2.61
CA LEU A 6 -19.26 -37.23 -1.58
C LEU A 6 -18.09 -36.40 -2.15
N GLY A 7 -17.69 -36.64 -3.40
CA GLY A 7 -16.65 -35.85 -4.06
C GLY A 7 -17.14 -34.46 -4.48
N SER A 8 -18.43 -34.34 -4.81
CA SER A 8 -19.03 -33.08 -5.27
C SER A 8 -19.22 -32.07 -4.13
N THR A 9 -19.54 -32.53 -2.91
CA THR A 9 -19.71 -31.65 -1.75
C THR A 9 -18.38 -31.12 -1.22
N ILE A 10 -17.31 -31.92 -1.27
CA ILE A 10 -15.95 -31.49 -0.90
C ILE A 10 -15.45 -30.40 -1.85
N GLY A 11 -15.66 -30.57 -3.17
CA GLY A 11 -15.28 -29.57 -4.16
C GLY A 11 -15.98 -28.22 -3.94
N VAL A 12 -17.28 -28.23 -3.65
CA VAL A 12 -18.06 -27.01 -3.37
C VAL A 12 -17.61 -26.34 -2.07
N ALA A 13 -17.27 -27.10 -1.03
CA ALA A 13 -16.77 -26.56 0.23
C ALA A 13 -15.41 -25.86 0.07
N ILE A 14 -14.51 -26.41 -0.76
CA ILE A 14 -13.21 -25.80 -1.05
C ILE A 14 -13.39 -24.49 -1.83
N ILE A 15 -14.28 -24.47 -2.81
CA ILE A 15 -14.58 -23.25 -3.58
C ILE A 15 -15.22 -22.19 -2.66
N ALA A 16 -16.16 -22.57 -1.79
CA ALA A 16 -16.78 -21.66 -0.84
C ALA A 16 -15.78 -21.10 0.17
N LEU A 17 -14.82 -21.90 0.64
CA LEU A 17 -13.73 -21.45 1.51
C LEU A 17 -12.76 -20.52 0.77
N ALA A 18 -12.42 -20.81 -0.47
CA ALA A 18 -11.56 -19.94 -1.28
C ALA A 18 -12.25 -18.60 -1.56
N VAL A 19 -13.53 -18.61 -1.98
CA VAL A 19 -14.32 -17.40 -2.21
C VAL A 19 -14.55 -16.63 -0.90
N GLY A 20 -14.81 -17.32 0.20
CA GLY A 20 -14.95 -16.72 1.54
C GLY A 20 -13.66 -16.08 2.04
N ALA A 21 -12.52 -16.73 1.85
CA ALA A 21 -11.20 -16.15 2.15
C ALA A 21 -10.91 -14.94 1.27
N LEU A 22 -11.24 -15.00 -0.03
CA LEU A 22 -11.12 -13.86 -0.92
C LEU A 22 -12.04 -12.70 -0.50
N PHE A 23 -13.24 -12.99 0.03
CA PHE A 23 -14.16 -12.00 0.59
C PHE A 23 -13.60 -11.36 1.87
N ALA A 24 -13.11 -12.17 2.81
CA ALA A 24 -12.54 -11.71 4.07
C ALA A 24 -11.27 -10.87 3.88
N LEU A 25 -10.49 -11.19 2.84
CA LEU A 25 -9.31 -10.44 2.42
C LEU A 25 -9.66 -9.22 1.54
N GLY A 26 -10.94 -8.95 1.29
CA GLY A 26 -11.40 -7.77 0.56
C GLY A 26 -11.25 -7.84 -0.97
N TYR A 27 -10.96 -9.00 -1.56
CA TYR A 27 -10.78 -9.15 -3.01
C TYR A 27 -12.05 -9.11 -3.84
N ILE A 28 -13.22 -9.31 -3.21
CA ILE A 28 -14.49 -9.44 -3.92
C ILE A 28 -15.50 -8.46 -3.33
N TYR A 29 -15.92 -7.48 -4.14
CA TYR A 29 -16.96 -6.52 -3.79
C TYR A 29 -18.23 -6.83 -4.60
N PHE A 30 -19.32 -7.22 -3.93
CA PHE A 30 -20.64 -7.34 -4.53
C PHE A 30 -21.45 -6.07 -4.24
N GLY A 31 -21.49 -5.16 -5.22
CA GLY A 31 -22.35 -3.98 -5.20
C GLY A 31 -22.88 -3.70 -6.60
N ILE A 32 -24.08 -3.10 -6.70
CA ILE A 32 -24.66 -2.64 -7.96
C ILE A 32 -23.79 -1.49 -8.47
N LYS A 33 -23.04 -1.73 -9.56
CA LYS A 33 -22.17 -0.72 -10.18
C LYS A 33 -23.01 0.37 -10.83
N VAL A 34 -22.84 1.61 -10.38
CA VAL A 34 -23.35 2.80 -11.09
C VAL A 34 -22.38 3.12 -12.25
N PRO A 35 -22.84 3.46 -13.47
CA PRO A 35 -21.94 3.83 -14.57
C PRO A 35 -21.04 5.00 -14.15
N GLY A 36 -19.72 4.78 -14.19
CA GLY A 36 -18.68 5.71 -13.69
C GLY A 36 -18.00 5.27 -12.38
N GLN A 37 -18.56 4.29 -11.66
CA GLN A 37 -17.99 3.80 -10.40
C GLN A 37 -16.85 2.79 -10.66
N LYS A 38 -15.59 3.22 -10.49
CA LYS A 38 -14.44 2.31 -10.46
C LYS A 38 -14.45 1.56 -9.13
N VAL A 39 -14.68 0.25 -9.17
CA VAL A 39 -14.55 -0.62 -7.98
C VAL A 39 -13.05 -0.79 -7.71
N SER A 40 -12.53 -0.03 -6.75
CA SER A 40 -11.15 -0.15 -6.26
C SER A 40 -11.08 -1.30 -5.26
N VAL A 41 -10.60 -2.45 -5.70
CA VAL A 41 -10.20 -3.54 -4.81
C VAL A 41 -8.79 -3.18 -4.31
N SER A 42 -8.69 -2.46 -3.19
CA SER A 42 -7.38 -2.12 -2.62
C SER A 42 -6.80 -3.35 -1.92
N TYR A 43 -5.70 -3.89 -2.42
CA TYR A 43 -4.83 -4.79 -1.66
C TYR A 43 -4.35 -4.01 -0.43
N ARG A 44 -4.90 -4.31 0.76
CA ARG A 44 -4.44 -3.70 2.01
C ARG A 44 -3.52 -4.70 2.72
N VAL A 45 -2.23 -4.57 2.48
CA VAL A 45 -1.18 -5.40 3.08
C VAL A 45 -0.40 -4.64 4.14
N CYS A 46 -0.30 -3.31 4.02
CA CYS A 46 0.12 -2.48 5.14
C CYS A 46 -1.01 -2.43 6.16
N SER A 47 -0.86 -3.24 7.21
CA SER A 47 -1.82 -3.31 8.32
C SER A 47 -1.89 -1.99 9.08
N SER A 48 -2.98 -1.81 9.82
CA SER A 48 -3.14 -0.66 10.72
C SER A 48 -2.01 -0.53 11.74
N GLU A 49 -1.39 -1.65 12.13
CA GLU A 49 -0.23 -1.65 13.04
C GLU A 49 0.99 -0.95 12.42
N VAL A 50 1.29 -1.24 11.15
CA VAL A 50 2.42 -0.60 10.44
C VAL A 50 2.16 0.88 10.23
N VAL A 51 0.91 1.25 9.89
CA VAL A 51 0.50 2.65 9.74
C VAL A 51 0.59 3.40 11.07
N ASP A 52 0.17 2.78 12.17
CA ASP A 52 0.26 3.35 13.52
C ASP A 52 1.71 3.52 13.96
N GLN A 53 2.56 2.51 13.74
CA GLN A 53 4.01 2.59 14.01
C GLN A 53 4.64 3.74 13.23
N TYR A 54 4.35 3.86 11.93
CA TYR A 54 4.86 4.95 11.09
C TYR A 54 4.38 6.32 11.60
N SER A 55 3.10 6.45 11.95
CA SER A 55 2.49 7.70 12.40
C SER A 55 2.99 8.16 13.77
N LYS A 56 3.47 7.23 14.59
CA LYS A 56 4.03 7.49 15.92
C LYS A 56 5.53 7.79 15.91
N ILE A 57 6.18 7.79 14.75
CA ILE A 57 7.60 8.17 14.66
C ILE A 57 7.72 9.66 14.99
N ASN A 58 8.03 9.91 16.26
CA ASN A 58 8.48 11.18 16.81
C ASN A 58 9.85 10.89 17.42
N ALA A 59 10.88 11.59 16.97
CA ALA A 59 12.27 11.31 17.35
C ALA A 59 12.94 12.58 17.85
N ASP A 60 13.76 12.45 18.89
CA ASP A 60 14.46 13.58 19.51
C ASP A 60 15.72 13.98 18.72
N SER A 61 16.14 13.13 17.77
CA SER A 61 17.27 13.39 16.87
C SER A 61 17.03 12.83 15.47
N ALA A 62 17.70 13.44 14.48
CA ALA A 62 17.66 12.97 13.09
C ALA A 62 18.19 11.52 12.93
N GLN A 63 19.11 11.09 13.80
CA GLN A 63 19.65 9.74 13.76
C GLN A 63 18.62 8.69 14.21
N GLU A 64 17.90 8.98 15.31
CA GLU A 64 16.81 8.14 15.82
C GLU A 64 15.64 8.09 14.84
N GLU A 65 15.33 9.22 14.19
CA GLU A 65 14.33 9.30 13.14
C GLU A 65 14.68 8.38 11.96
N ARG A 66 15.92 8.47 11.46
CA ARG A 66 16.42 7.63 10.36
C ARG A 66 16.35 6.15 10.71
N GLN A 67 16.72 5.77 11.94
CA GLN A 67 16.64 4.39 12.40
C GLN A 67 15.19 3.90 12.45
N SER A 68 14.29 4.67 13.08
CA SER A 68 12.87 4.32 13.18
C SER A 68 12.21 4.17 11.80
N LEU A 69 12.53 5.07 10.87
CA LEU A 69 12.07 4.99 9.48
C LEU A 69 12.66 3.78 8.75
N THR A 70 13.93 3.47 8.96
CA THR A 70 14.58 2.29 8.36
C THR A 70 13.92 0.99 8.85
N ASP A 71 13.60 0.88 10.14
CA ASP A 71 12.96 -0.30 10.71
C ASP A 71 11.56 -0.52 10.14
N VAL A 72 10.75 0.55 10.09
CA VAL A 72 9.39 0.48 9.53
C VAL A 72 9.42 0.16 8.03
N THR A 73 10.29 0.81 7.25
CA THR A 73 10.38 0.53 5.81
C THR A 73 10.93 -0.86 5.50
N THR A 74 11.82 -1.40 6.34
CA THR A 74 12.29 -2.79 6.25
C THR A 74 11.14 -3.77 6.49
N ARG A 75 10.31 -3.52 7.50
CA ARG A 75 9.10 -4.32 7.76
C ARG A 75 8.14 -4.26 6.58
N ILE A 76 7.86 -3.07 6.03
CA ILE A 76 7.00 -2.91 4.84
C ILE A 76 7.52 -3.76 3.68
N LYS A 77 8.84 -3.72 3.41
CA LYS A 77 9.47 -4.50 2.35
C LYS A 77 9.33 -6.01 2.55
N ALA A 78 9.28 -6.48 3.80
CA ALA A 78 9.16 -7.89 4.14
C ALA A 78 7.73 -8.46 4.06
N ILE A 79 6.68 -7.62 4.08
CA ILE A 79 5.26 -8.06 4.10
C ILE A 79 4.84 -8.82 2.83
N GLY A 80 5.60 -8.69 1.73
CA GLY A 80 5.22 -9.25 0.43
C GLY A 80 4.05 -8.49 -0.20
N HIS A 81 4.01 -8.41 -1.53
CA HIS A 81 2.97 -7.68 -2.28
C HIS A 81 2.76 -6.19 -1.90
N ASN A 82 3.68 -5.58 -1.15
CA ASN A 82 3.60 -4.15 -0.77
C ASN A 82 3.55 -3.19 -1.98
N GLU A 83 4.06 -3.61 -3.13
CA GLU A 83 4.05 -2.84 -4.38
C GLU A 83 2.63 -2.58 -4.90
N ALA A 84 1.66 -3.40 -4.50
CA ALA A 84 0.26 -3.28 -4.87
C ALA A 84 -0.57 -2.46 -3.86
N ASP A 85 0.03 -1.99 -2.75
CA ASP A 85 -0.67 -1.23 -1.70
C ASP A 85 -0.22 0.24 -1.71
N PRO A 86 -1.14 1.19 -2.01
CA PRO A 86 -0.82 2.62 -2.06
C PRO A 86 -0.40 3.19 -0.70
N THR A 87 -0.84 2.58 0.40
CA THR A 87 -0.46 2.99 1.76
C THR A 87 1.00 2.64 2.02
N CYS A 88 1.42 1.42 1.67
CA CYS A 88 2.81 1.01 1.77
C CYS A 88 3.72 1.90 0.93
N GLN A 89 3.35 2.14 -0.32
CA GLN A 89 4.16 2.97 -1.22
C GLN A 89 4.22 4.42 -0.73
N THR A 90 3.14 4.97 -0.18
CA THR A 90 3.15 6.33 0.39
C THR A 90 4.09 6.44 1.59
N MET A 91 4.09 5.46 2.50
CA MET A 91 5.03 5.44 3.62
C MET A 91 6.48 5.28 3.15
N LEU A 92 6.75 4.42 2.16
CA LEU A 92 8.08 4.27 1.57
C LEU A 92 8.57 5.57 0.92
N PHE A 93 7.72 6.26 0.17
CA PHE A 93 8.03 7.56 -0.43
C PHE A 93 8.39 8.61 0.62
N LEU A 94 7.53 8.77 1.64
CA LEU A 94 7.71 9.80 2.67
C LEU A 94 8.89 9.49 3.60
N ALA A 95 9.14 8.21 3.90
CA ALA A 95 10.34 7.79 4.62
C ALA A 95 11.60 8.15 3.83
N ALA A 96 11.65 7.81 2.54
CA ALA A 96 12.79 8.14 1.68
C ALA A 96 13.01 9.66 1.57
N PHE A 97 11.94 10.45 1.51
CA PHE A 97 12.03 11.91 1.57
C PHE A 97 12.63 12.41 2.90
N ARG A 98 12.15 11.92 4.05
CA ARG A 98 12.63 12.31 5.39
C ARG A 98 14.07 11.85 5.67
N THR A 99 14.50 10.72 5.10
CA THR A 99 15.87 10.22 5.25
C THR A 99 16.83 10.71 4.17
N GLU A 100 16.38 11.63 3.30
CA GLU A 100 17.16 12.18 2.17
C GLU A 100 17.60 11.09 1.15
N ASP A 101 16.91 9.94 1.11
CA ASP A 101 17.10 8.91 0.08
C ASP A 101 16.29 9.25 -1.18
N TYR A 102 16.76 10.28 -1.89
CA TYR A 102 16.05 10.82 -3.04
C TYR A 102 15.94 9.86 -4.24
N GLN A 103 16.84 8.88 -4.34
CA GLN A 103 16.71 7.81 -5.34
C GLN A 103 15.62 6.83 -4.94
N GLY A 104 15.53 6.49 -3.64
CA GLY A 104 14.49 5.64 -3.06
C GLY A 104 13.07 6.17 -3.23
N MET A 105 12.89 7.47 -3.47
CA MET A 105 11.57 8.08 -3.74
C MET A 105 10.96 7.68 -5.09
N ARG A 106 11.78 7.30 -6.10
CA ARG A 106 11.32 7.16 -7.49
C ARG A 106 10.31 6.04 -7.71
N GLN A 107 10.66 4.82 -7.29
CA GLN A 107 9.83 3.64 -7.51
C GLN A 107 8.50 3.73 -6.74
N PRO A 108 8.47 4.10 -5.44
CA PRO A 108 7.22 4.29 -4.73
C PRO A 108 6.32 5.34 -5.40
N MET A 109 6.88 6.46 -5.87
CA MET A 109 6.10 7.49 -6.57
C MET A 109 5.46 6.98 -7.87
N GLN A 110 6.19 6.18 -8.67
CA GLN A 110 5.66 5.57 -9.88
C GLN A 110 4.48 4.64 -9.58
N LEU A 111 4.60 3.82 -8.54
CA LEU A 111 3.54 2.90 -8.12
C LEU A 111 2.33 3.65 -7.56
N ILE A 112 2.55 4.69 -6.74
CA ILE A 112 1.49 5.58 -6.25
C ILE A 112 0.73 6.21 -7.43
N GLN A 113 1.43 6.77 -8.41
CA GLN A 113 0.80 7.39 -9.57
C GLN A 113 -0.04 6.38 -10.36
N SER A 114 0.51 5.20 -10.64
CA SER A 114 -0.20 4.12 -11.32
C SER A 114 -1.47 3.66 -10.59
N MET A 115 -1.44 3.61 -9.25
CA MET A 115 -2.62 3.30 -8.44
C MET A 115 -3.62 4.45 -8.43
N TYR A 116 -3.15 5.70 -8.31
CA TYR A 116 -3.97 6.90 -8.33
C TYR A 116 -4.77 7.02 -9.65
N ASP A 117 -4.13 6.79 -10.80
CA ASP A 117 -4.77 6.84 -12.12
C ASP A 117 -5.87 5.77 -12.27
N ARG A 118 -5.72 4.64 -11.56
CA ARG A 118 -6.71 3.57 -11.46
C ARG A 118 -7.80 3.83 -10.41
N GLY A 119 -7.69 4.90 -9.63
CA GLY A 119 -8.63 5.23 -8.56
C GLY A 119 -8.42 4.41 -7.28
N ILE A 120 -7.20 3.90 -7.07
CA ILE A 120 -6.80 3.16 -5.88
C ILE A 120 -5.95 4.10 -5.01
N TYR A 121 -6.37 4.32 -3.77
CA TYR A 121 -5.81 5.35 -2.89
C TYR A 121 -5.30 4.77 -1.57
N ALA A 122 -4.33 5.45 -0.96
CA ALA A 122 -3.81 5.10 0.36
C ALA A 122 -4.92 5.13 1.42
N ASP A 123 -4.73 4.36 2.50
CA ASP A 123 -5.62 4.40 3.65
C ASP A 123 -5.75 5.84 4.18
N SER A 124 -6.99 6.30 4.38
CA SER A 124 -7.29 7.61 4.97
C SER A 124 -6.76 7.76 6.40
N ASN A 125 -6.48 6.65 7.10
CA ASN A 125 -5.86 6.65 8.42
C ASN A 125 -4.36 6.99 8.37
N LEU A 126 -3.72 6.86 7.20
CA LEU A 126 -2.37 7.36 7.02
C LEU A 126 -2.46 8.90 7.02
N GLN A 127 -2.05 9.53 8.11
CA GLN A 127 -2.02 10.99 8.25
C GLN A 127 -0.91 11.61 7.40
N SER A 128 -0.92 11.41 6.09
CA SER A 128 -0.05 12.13 5.17
C SER A 128 -0.77 13.38 4.68
N GLY A 129 -0.26 14.57 5.02
CA GLY A 129 -0.75 15.84 4.47
C GLY A 129 -0.45 16.02 2.96
N TYR A 130 0.11 15.00 2.29
CA TYR A 130 0.61 15.08 0.93
C TYR A 130 -0.36 14.48 -0.07
N SER A 131 -0.80 15.30 -1.03
CA SER A 131 -1.49 14.80 -2.23
C SER A 131 -0.48 14.17 -3.20
N VAL A 132 -0.96 13.29 -4.08
CA VAL A 132 -0.14 12.70 -5.17
C VAL A 132 0.51 13.78 -6.05
N LYS A 133 -0.20 14.89 -6.30
CA LYS A 133 0.36 16.04 -7.01
C LYS A 133 1.53 16.68 -6.25
N MET A 134 1.38 16.84 -4.93
CA MET A 134 2.43 17.42 -4.07
C MET A 134 3.66 16.51 -3.99
N MET A 135 3.46 15.19 -3.83
CA MET A 135 4.55 14.21 -3.85
C MET A 135 5.33 14.23 -5.18
N ASN A 136 4.64 14.30 -6.32
CA ASN A 136 5.29 14.48 -7.61
C ASN A 136 6.09 15.78 -7.72
N SER A 137 5.58 16.88 -7.18
CA SER A 137 6.31 18.16 -7.18
C SER A 137 7.59 18.07 -6.35
N LEU A 138 7.52 17.49 -5.14
CA LEU A 138 8.68 17.27 -4.28
C LEU A 138 9.76 16.45 -4.99
N LEU A 139 9.37 15.35 -5.64
CA LEU A 139 10.32 14.51 -6.37
C LEU A 139 11.01 15.29 -7.51
N LYS A 140 10.28 16.14 -8.24
CA LYS A 140 10.85 16.95 -9.32
C LYS A 140 11.83 18.00 -8.81
N GLU A 141 11.48 18.67 -7.71
CA GLU A 141 12.31 19.68 -7.07
C GLU A 141 13.64 19.09 -6.62
N VAL A 142 13.60 18.02 -5.83
CA VAL A 142 14.77 17.32 -5.32
C VAL A 142 15.68 16.79 -6.46
N ILE A 143 15.09 16.18 -7.50
CA ILE A 143 15.87 15.69 -8.66
C ILE A 143 16.53 16.84 -9.43
N SER A 144 15.85 18.00 -9.55
CA SER A 144 16.41 19.19 -10.18
C SER A 144 17.62 19.71 -9.43
N ASP A 145 17.54 19.76 -8.09
CA ASP A 145 18.63 20.27 -7.27
C ASP A 145 19.83 19.31 -7.22
N THR A 146 19.57 18.00 -7.21
CA THR A 146 20.64 16.98 -7.27
C THR A 146 21.42 17.02 -8.59
N LYS A 147 20.82 17.53 -9.69
CA LYS A 147 21.51 17.68 -10.99
C LYS A 147 22.34 18.96 -11.11
N LYS A 148 22.15 19.92 -10.20
CA LYS A 148 22.86 21.20 -10.20
C LYS A 148 24.09 21.19 -9.28
N SER A 149 24.17 20.23 -8.36
CA SER A 149 25.32 20.02 -7.47
C SER A 149 26.33 19.06 -8.07
#